data_AF-A0A2J8JZF5-F1
#
_entry.id   AF-A0A2J8JZF5-F1
#
_cell.length_a   1.000
_cell.length_b   1.000
_cell.length_c   1.000
_cell.angle_alpha   90.00
_cell.angle_beta   90.00
_cell.angle_gamma   90.00
#
_symmetry.space_group_name_H-M   'P 1'
#
loop_
_entity.id
_entity.type
_entity.pdbx_description
1 polymer ?
#
loop_
_entity_poly.entity_id
_entity_poly.type
_entity_poly.pdbx_seq_one_letter_code
_entity_poly.pdbx_strand_id
1 'polypeptide(L)'
;ARQLFKELYIDPSKVDNLLQLGFTAQEARLGLRACDGNVDHAATHITNRREILLSNPQMWWLNDSNPETDNRQESPSQENIDQLVYMGFDALVAEAALRVFRGNVQLAAQTLAHNGGSLPPELPLSPEDSLSPPATSPSDSAGTSSASTDEDMETEAVNEILEDIPEHEEDYLDSTLEDEEIIIAEYLSYVENRKSATKEN
;
A
#
# COMPACT_ATOMS: atom_id res chain seq x y z
N ALA A 1 -4.35 -36.29 -15.57
CA ALA A 1 -2.87 -36.34 -15.45
C ALA A 1 -2.15 -35.73 -16.66
N ARG A 2 -2.33 -36.23 -17.90
CA ARG A 2 -1.61 -35.72 -19.09
C ARG A 2 -2.01 -34.30 -19.56
N GLN A 3 -3.25 -33.88 -19.32
CA GLN A 3 -3.71 -32.52 -19.64
C GLN A 3 -3.14 -31.49 -18.64
N LEU A 4 -3.18 -31.80 -17.34
CA LEU A 4 -2.54 -30.97 -16.30
C LEU A 4 -1.04 -30.77 -16.53
N PHE A 5 -0.33 -31.78 -17.06
CA PHE A 5 1.09 -31.66 -17.36
C PHE A 5 1.37 -30.74 -18.55
N LYS A 6 0.50 -30.73 -19.57
CA LYS A 6 0.58 -29.75 -20.68
C LYS A 6 0.28 -28.32 -20.21
N GLU A 7 -0.61 -28.19 -19.23
CA GLU A 7 -1.02 -26.90 -18.65
C GLU A 7 0.03 -26.33 -17.67
N LEU A 8 0.85 -27.20 -17.05
CA LEU A 8 1.95 -26.83 -16.14
C LEU A 8 3.32 -26.70 -16.82
N TYR A 9 3.52 -27.36 -17.97
CA TYR A 9 4.82 -27.35 -18.64
C TYR A 9 4.95 -26.17 -19.59
N ILE A 10 5.65 -25.14 -19.12
CA ILE A 10 6.04 -23.99 -19.94
C ILE A 10 7.42 -24.29 -20.55
N ASP A 11 7.52 -24.25 -21.88
CA ASP A 11 8.77 -24.55 -22.57
C ASP A 11 9.88 -23.55 -22.16
N PRO A 12 11.00 -24.03 -21.59
CA PRO A 12 12.07 -23.14 -21.12
C PRO A 12 12.69 -22.32 -22.26
N SER A 13 12.80 -22.89 -23.46
CA SER A 13 13.29 -22.18 -24.64
C SER A 13 12.40 -21.00 -25.03
N LYS A 14 11.07 -21.07 -24.82
CA LYS A 14 10.15 -19.97 -25.10
C LYS A 14 10.25 -18.86 -24.06
N VAL A 15 10.48 -19.24 -22.81
CA VAL A 15 10.80 -18.30 -21.74
C VAL A 15 12.08 -17.54 -22.09
N ASP A 16 13.16 -18.25 -22.47
CA ASP A 16 14.43 -17.63 -22.86
C ASP A 16 14.30 -16.63 -24.03
N ASN A 17 13.43 -16.90 -25.00
CA ASN A 17 13.12 -15.94 -26.07
C ASN A 17 12.54 -14.65 -25.48
N LEU A 18 11.54 -14.73 -24.58
CA LEU A 18 10.98 -13.54 -23.92
C LEU A 18 11.99 -12.81 -23.02
N LEU A 19 12.90 -13.54 -22.37
CA LEU A 19 14.00 -12.91 -21.62
C LEU A 19 14.93 -12.11 -22.54
N GLN A 20 15.25 -12.63 -23.73
CA GLN A 20 16.05 -11.91 -24.73
C GLN A 20 15.35 -10.65 -25.25
N LEU A 21 14.01 -10.62 -25.25
CA LEU A 21 13.22 -9.42 -25.54
C LEU A 21 13.23 -8.40 -24.38
N GLY A 22 13.78 -8.75 -23.21
CA GLY A 22 13.89 -7.86 -22.05
C GLY A 22 12.79 -8.03 -21.00
N PHE A 23 11.96 -9.07 -21.09
CA PHE A 23 10.97 -9.40 -20.06
C PHE A 23 11.60 -10.17 -18.90
N THR A 24 11.03 -10.02 -17.71
CA THR A 24 11.47 -10.82 -16.55
C THR A 24 11.02 -12.28 -16.70
N ALA A 25 11.71 -13.20 -16.04
CA ALA A 25 11.35 -14.62 -16.10
C ALA A 25 9.95 -14.91 -15.52
N GLN A 26 9.49 -14.09 -14.58
CA GLN A 26 8.15 -14.20 -14.01
C GLN A 26 7.08 -13.74 -15.01
N GLU A 27 7.27 -12.57 -15.64
CA GLU A 27 6.38 -12.07 -16.68
C GLU A 27 6.30 -13.02 -17.87
N ALA A 28 7.45 -13.55 -18.31
CA ALA A 28 7.52 -14.51 -19.41
C ALA A 28 6.70 -15.78 -19.11
N ARG A 29 6.82 -16.35 -17.90
CA ARG A 29 6.04 -17.53 -17.51
C ARG A 29 4.55 -17.23 -17.40
N LEU A 30 4.17 -16.09 -16.80
CA LEU A 30 2.77 -15.70 -16.64
C LEU A 30 2.13 -15.37 -18.00
N GLY A 31 2.83 -14.64 -18.86
CA GLY A 31 2.38 -14.33 -20.22
C GLY A 31 2.24 -15.58 -21.07
N LEU A 32 3.21 -16.51 -21.02
CA LEU A 32 3.11 -17.78 -21.74
C LEU A 32 1.96 -18.65 -21.19
N ARG A 33 1.70 -18.64 -19.89
CA ARG A 33 0.54 -19.33 -19.30
C ARG A 33 -0.78 -18.72 -19.78
N ALA A 34 -0.87 -17.39 -19.86
CA ALA A 34 -2.06 -16.70 -20.33
C ALA A 34 -2.31 -16.87 -21.85
N CYS A 35 -1.25 -17.03 -22.63
CA CYS A 35 -1.30 -17.12 -24.09
C CYS A 35 -1.05 -18.54 -24.63
N ASP A 36 -1.29 -19.59 -23.83
CA ASP A 36 -1.15 -21.01 -24.19
C ASP A 36 0.20 -21.36 -24.87
N GLY A 37 1.28 -20.73 -24.40
CA GLY A 37 2.64 -20.98 -24.86
C GLY A 37 2.99 -20.37 -26.22
N ASN A 38 2.26 -19.37 -26.70
CA ASN A 38 2.62 -18.56 -27.87
C ASN A 38 3.49 -17.35 -27.44
N VAL A 39 4.72 -17.27 -27.98
CA VAL A 39 5.72 -16.24 -27.62
C VAL A 39 5.28 -14.85 -28.07
N ASP A 40 4.78 -14.70 -29.29
CA ASP A 40 4.39 -13.39 -29.83
C ASP A 40 3.19 -12.81 -29.08
N HIS A 41 2.18 -13.63 -28.82
CA HIS A 41 1.02 -13.22 -28.04
C HIS A 41 1.40 -12.93 -26.58
N ALA A 42 2.27 -13.74 -25.98
CA ALA A 42 2.78 -13.49 -24.63
C ALA A 42 3.51 -12.14 -24.56
N ALA A 43 4.37 -11.82 -25.53
CA ALA A 43 5.06 -10.54 -25.59
C ALA A 43 4.07 -9.37 -25.63
N THR A 44 3.08 -9.42 -26.52
CA THR A 44 2.05 -8.37 -26.61
C THR A 44 1.20 -8.24 -25.35
N HIS A 45 0.90 -9.36 -24.70
CA HIS A 45 0.12 -9.37 -23.46
C HIS A 45 0.90 -8.78 -22.29
N ILE A 46 2.20 -9.10 -22.17
CA ILE A 46 3.08 -8.54 -21.14
C ILE A 46 3.23 -7.03 -21.34
N THR A 47 3.46 -6.57 -22.57
CA THR A 47 3.59 -5.12 -22.85
C THR A 47 2.31 -4.36 -22.57
N ASN A 48 1.16 -4.89 -22.98
CA ASN A 48 -0.13 -4.26 -22.73
C ASN A 48 -0.43 -4.19 -21.22
N ARG A 49 -0.18 -5.28 -20.48
CA ARG A 49 -0.34 -5.29 -19.02
C ARG A 49 0.56 -4.24 -18.35
N ARG A 50 1.80 -4.10 -18.81
CA ARG A 50 2.74 -3.09 -18.30
C ARG A 50 2.27 -1.66 -18.59
N GLU A 51 1.73 -1.41 -19.77
CA GLU A 51 1.15 -0.12 -20.15
C GLU A 51 -0.06 0.23 -19.27
N ILE A 52 -0.99 -0.70 -19.06
CA ILE A 52 -2.14 -0.52 -18.15
C ILE A 52 -1.69 -0.17 -16.73
N LEU A 53 -0.66 -0.86 -16.22
CA LEU A 53 -0.11 -0.58 -14.89
C LEU A 53 0.56 0.81 -14.80
N LEU A 54 1.21 1.25 -15.89
CA LEU A 54 1.83 2.58 -15.96
C LEU A 54 0.78 3.69 -16.07
N SER A 55 -0.29 3.47 -16.85
CA SER A 55 -1.38 4.42 -16.99
C SER A 55 -2.30 4.48 -15.78
N ASN A 56 -2.31 3.43 -14.95
CA ASN A 56 -3.19 3.34 -13.79
C ASN A 56 -2.38 3.00 -12.52
N PRO A 57 -1.75 4.00 -11.88
CA PRO A 57 -0.85 3.78 -10.74
C PRO A 57 -1.55 3.15 -9.52
N GLN A 58 -2.88 3.21 -9.43
CA GLN A 58 -3.66 2.51 -8.41
C GLN A 58 -3.61 0.97 -8.56
N MET A 59 -3.40 0.45 -9.77
CA MET A 59 -3.32 -1.00 -10.03
C MET A 59 -1.98 -1.63 -9.64
N TRP A 60 -0.93 -0.82 -9.39
CA TRP A 60 0.36 -1.32 -8.93
C TRP A 60 0.23 -1.99 -7.55
N TRP A 61 -0.51 -1.36 -6.63
CA TRP A 61 -0.73 -1.84 -5.26
C TRP A 61 -1.49 -3.17 -5.18
N LEU A 62 -2.35 -3.46 -6.18
CA LEU A 62 -3.12 -4.69 -6.27
C LEU A 62 -2.32 -5.85 -6.88
N ASN A 63 -1.32 -5.56 -7.70
CA ASN A 63 -0.57 -6.60 -8.43
C ASN A 63 0.61 -7.19 -7.63
N ASP A 64 1.08 -6.50 -6.58
CA ASP A 64 2.01 -7.07 -5.59
C ASP A 64 1.32 -8.04 -4.62
N SER A 65 -0.02 -8.10 -4.66
CA SER A 65 -0.81 -9.16 -4.03
C SER A 65 -0.71 -10.45 -4.85
N ASN A 66 0.48 -11.03 -4.87
CA ASN A 66 0.74 -12.36 -5.38
C ASN A 66 -0.13 -13.38 -4.61
N PRO A 67 -0.99 -14.18 -5.28
CA PRO A 67 -1.80 -15.20 -4.59
C PRO A 67 -0.96 -16.37 -4.03
N GLU A 68 0.35 -16.42 -4.28
CA GLU A 68 1.25 -17.44 -3.71
C GLU A 68 1.82 -17.05 -2.33
N THR A 69 1.50 -15.87 -1.79
CA THR A 69 1.80 -15.50 -0.40
C THR A 69 0.56 -15.39 0.48
N ASP A 70 -0.63 -15.74 -0.03
CA ASP A 70 -1.89 -15.79 0.73
C ASP A 70 -2.01 -17.05 1.63
N ASN A 71 -0.84 -17.57 2.05
CA ASN A 71 -0.68 -18.41 3.24
C ASN A 71 0.11 -17.68 4.35
N ARG A 72 0.19 -16.35 4.25
CA ARG A 72 0.55 -15.44 5.35
C ARG A 72 -0.68 -14.61 5.74
N GLN A 73 -1.78 -15.29 6.08
CA GLN A 73 -2.24 -15.06 7.45
C GLN A 73 -1.04 -15.40 8.33
N GLU A 74 -0.12 -14.45 8.52
CA GLU A 74 0.92 -14.59 9.53
C GLU A 74 0.15 -14.74 10.82
N SER A 75 -0.06 -16.00 11.21
CA SER A 75 -0.25 -16.34 12.60
C SER A 75 0.78 -15.48 13.34
N PRO A 76 0.34 -14.55 14.20
CA PRO A 76 1.26 -13.64 14.85
C PRO A 76 2.41 -14.44 15.44
N SER A 77 3.64 -14.01 15.19
CA SER A 77 4.81 -14.72 15.69
C SER A 77 4.64 -14.90 17.21
N GLN A 78 4.98 -16.08 17.72
CA GLN A 78 4.84 -16.38 19.14
C GLN A 78 5.54 -15.33 20.01
N GLU A 79 6.67 -14.80 19.53
CA GLU A 79 7.42 -13.70 20.14
C GLU A 79 6.57 -12.42 20.29
N ASN A 80 5.79 -12.05 19.28
CA ASN A 80 4.95 -10.84 19.32
C ASN A 80 3.81 -11.00 20.33
N ILE A 81 3.27 -12.21 20.46
CA ILE A 81 2.27 -12.55 21.49
C ILE A 81 2.92 -12.48 22.87
N ASP A 82 4.10 -13.09 23.05
CA ASP A 82 4.82 -13.11 24.32
C ASP A 82 5.20 -11.69 24.80
N GLN A 83 5.54 -10.79 23.88
CA GLN A 83 5.79 -9.37 24.19
C GLN A 83 4.52 -8.66 24.73
N LEU A 84 3.36 -8.88 24.12
CA LEU A 84 2.09 -8.33 24.61
C LEU A 84 1.68 -8.95 25.96
N VAL A 85 1.93 -10.24 26.15
CA VAL A 85 1.71 -10.93 27.42
C VAL A 85 2.63 -10.38 28.51
N TYR A 86 3.89 -10.10 28.18
CA TYR A 86 4.83 -9.46 29.10
C TYR A 86 4.39 -8.05 29.50
N MET A 87 3.74 -7.31 28.59
CA MET A 87 3.10 -6.01 28.89
C MET A 87 1.82 -6.12 29.72
N GLY A 88 1.34 -7.34 29.99
CA GLY A 88 0.19 -7.61 30.86
C GLY A 88 -1.14 -7.83 30.13
N PHE A 89 -1.12 -7.97 28.80
CA PHE A 89 -2.31 -8.30 28.01
C PHE A 89 -2.57 -9.81 27.96
N ASP A 90 -3.84 -10.22 27.86
CA ASP A 90 -4.18 -11.64 27.73
C ASP A 90 -3.72 -12.20 26.38
N ALA A 91 -3.24 -13.45 26.35
CA ALA A 91 -2.70 -14.06 25.15
C ALA A 91 -3.72 -14.15 23.99
N LEU A 92 -5.01 -14.41 24.30
CA LEU A 92 -6.06 -14.51 23.29
C LEU A 92 -6.39 -13.13 22.69
N VAL A 93 -6.32 -12.11 23.53
CA VAL A 93 -6.51 -10.72 23.12
C VAL A 93 -5.30 -10.24 22.31
N ALA A 94 -4.08 -10.51 22.77
CA ALA A 94 -2.86 -10.17 22.05
C ALA A 94 -2.83 -10.79 20.65
N GLU A 95 -3.19 -12.07 20.53
CA GLU A 95 -3.27 -12.76 19.24
C GLU A 95 -4.32 -12.10 18.33
N ALA A 96 -5.52 -11.83 18.85
CA ALA A 96 -6.57 -11.19 18.07
C ALA A 96 -6.17 -9.77 17.61
N ALA A 97 -5.48 -9.00 18.46
CA ALA A 97 -4.98 -7.67 18.12
C ALA A 97 -3.95 -7.74 17.00
N LEU A 98 -2.96 -8.63 17.13
CA LEU A 98 -1.91 -8.77 16.13
C LEU A 98 -2.45 -9.28 14.80
N ARG A 99 -3.51 -10.09 14.78
CA ARG A 99 -4.18 -10.47 13.52
C ARG A 99 -4.81 -9.26 12.83
N VAL A 100 -5.43 -8.34 13.59
CA VAL A 100 -6.01 -7.10 13.05
C VAL A 100 -4.91 -6.17 12.54
N PHE A 101 -3.83 -6.02 13.31
CA PHE A 101 -2.73 -5.12 13.02
C PHE A 101 -1.57 -5.78 12.25
N ARG A 102 -1.83 -6.92 11.60
CA ARG A 102 -0.88 -7.65 10.74
C ARG A 102 0.50 -7.84 11.37
N GLY A 103 0.54 -8.24 12.64
CA GLY A 103 1.77 -8.51 13.38
C GLY A 103 2.46 -7.28 13.99
N ASN A 104 1.89 -6.07 13.87
CA ASN A 104 2.45 -4.87 14.47
C ASN A 104 2.19 -4.82 15.99
N VAL A 105 3.21 -5.19 16.78
CA VAL A 105 3.16 -5.21 18.26
C VAL A 105 2.87 -3.84 18.84
N GLN A 106 3.49 -2.79 18.31
CA GLN A 106 3.38 -1.44 18.85
C GLN A 106 1.94 -0.91 18.73
N LEU A 107 1.34 -1.05 17.54
CA LEU A 107 -0.02 -0.60 17.27
C LEU A 107 -1.06 -1.43 18.04
N ALA A 108 -0.84 -2.74 18.12
CA ALA A 108 -1.65 -3.64 18.93
C ALA A 108 -1.60 -3.26 20.41
N ALA A 109 -0.41 -3.08 20.99
CA ALA A 109 -0.22 -2.70 22.39
C ALA A 109 -0.87 -1.35 22.71
N GLN A 110 -0.71 -0.36 21.84
CA GLN A 110 -1.29 0.97 22.02
C GLN A 110 -2.82 0.92 22.02
N THR A 111 -3.41 0.19 21.06
CA THR A 111 -4.85 0.03 20.96
C THR A 111 -5.41 -0.77 22.15
N LEU A 112 -4.69 -1.79 22.61
CA LEU A 112 -5.07 -2.55 23.80
C LEU A 112 -4.96 -1.70 25.07
N ALA A 113 -3.91 -0.90 25.22
CA ALA A 113 -3.75 0.00 26.35
C ALA A 113 -4.87 1.06 26.39
N HIS A 114 -5.21 1.64 25.25
CA HIS A 114 -6.26 2.66 25.16
C HIS A 114 -7.64 2.09 25.48
N ASN A 115 -7.93 0.86 25.06
CA ASN A 115 -9.21 0.18 25.27
C ASN A 115 -9.23 -0.72 26.52
N GLY A 116 -8.27 -0.59 27.44
CA GLY A 116 -8.24 -1.33 28.70
C GLY A 116 -8.14 -2.86 28.54
N GLY A 117 -7.46 -3.33 27.49
CA GLY A 117 -7.25 -4.75 27.21
C GLY A 117 -8.43 -5.45 26.51
N SER A 118 -9.36 -4.70 25.92
CA SER A 118 -10.47 -5.26 25.13
C SER A 118 -10.35 -4.86 23.66
N LEU A 119 -10.51 -5.82 22.75
CA LEU A 119 -10.54 -5.55 21.32
C LEU A 119 -11.97 -5.28 20.85
N PRO A 120 -12.24 -4.13 20.20
CA PRO A 120 -13.49 -3.95 19.49
C PRO A 120 -13.55 -4.92 18.29
N PRO A 121 -14.64 -5.70 18.12
CA PRO A 121 -14.72 -6.77 17.13
C PRO A 121 -14.86 -6.30 15.67
N GLU A 122 -15.08 -5.01 15.40
CA GLU A 122 -15.19 -4.48 14.04
C GLU A 122 -14.64 -3.06 13.97
N LEU A 123 -13.43 -2.91 13.43
CA LEU A 123 -13.04 -1.68 12.75
C LEU A 123 -12.75 -2.02 11.29
N PRO A 124 -13.74 -1.89 10.38
CA PRO A 124 -13.41 -1.53 9.02
C PRO A 124 -12.66 -0.19 9.09
N LEU A 125 -11.58 -0.08 8.32
CA LEU A 125 -10.85 1.14 8.11
C LEU A 125 -11.81 2.29 7.80
N SER A 126 -12.00 3.18 8.77
CA SER A 126 -12.46 4.55 8.53
C SER A 126 -11.33 5.43 9.04
N PRO A 127 -10.53 6.05 8.16
CA PRO A 127 -9.70 7.16 8.58
C PRO A 127 -10.65 8.35 8.81
N GLU A 128 -10.21 9.32 9.60
CA GLU A 128 -10.95 10.56 9.89
C GLU A 128 -12.15 10.43 10.85
N ASP A 129 -11.91 10.34 12.17
CA ASP A 129 -12.44 11.38 13.07
C ASP A 129 -11.80 11.33 14.49
N SER A 130 -11.23 12.48 14.86
CA SER A 130 -11.10 12.99 16.23
C SER A 130 -10.27 12.21 17.28
N LEU A 131 -9.05 12.70 17.57
CA LEU A 131 -8.68 13.24 18.89
C LEU A 131 -7.23 13.76 18.94
N SER A 132 -7.10 14.95 19.52
CA SER A 132 -5.91 15.79 19.71
C SER A 132 -4.70 15.07 20.36
N PRO A 133 -3.46 15.55 20.11
CA PRO A 133 -2.28 15.01 20.79
C PRO A 133 -2.20 15.55 22.22
N PRO A 134 -2.07 14.71 23.27
CA PRO A 134 -1.50 15.17 24.51
C PRO A 134 0.01 15.34 24.31
N ALA A 135 0.48 16.56 24.48
CA ALA A 135 1.90 16.86 24.59
C ALA A 135 2.47 16.19 25.85
N THR A 136 3.26 15.14 25.68
CA THR A 136 4.33 14.76 26.63
C THR A 136 5.47 14.07 25.87
N SER A 137 6.57 14.79 25.68
CA SER A 137 7.88 14.23 25.34
C SER A 137 8.48 13.46 26.54
N PRO A 138 9.69 12.86 26.41
CA PRO A 138 9.92 11.43 26.23
C PRO A 138 10.44 10.75 27.50
N SER A 139 10.35 9.42 27.56
CA SER A 139 11.05 8.61 28.56
C SER A 139 12.23 7.93 27.88
N ASP A 140 13.43 8.40 28.21
CA ASP A 140 14.70 7.76 27.87
C ASP A 140 14.74 6.33 28.43
N SER A 141 15.09 5.36 27.60
CA SER A 141 15.69 4.11 28.06
C SER A 141 16.71 3.62 27.06
N ALA A 142 17.92 3.47 27.60
CA ALA A 142 19.19 3.36 26.92
C ALA A 142 19.53 1.92 26.48
N GLY A 143 20.38 1.85 25.45
CA GLY A 143 21.11 0.66 24.98
C GLY A 143 20.66 0.31 23.56
N THR A 144 21.50 0.31 22.52
CA THR A 144 22.85 -0.26 22.48
C THR A 144 23.70 0.43 21.41
N SER A 145 24.99 0.51 21.69
CA SER A 145 26.04 1.25 20.99
C SER A 145 26.27 0.91 19.51
N SER A 146 26.59 1.91 18.69
CA SER A 146 27.76 1.92 17.81
C SER A 146 28.13 3.33 17.33
N ALA A 147 29.24 3.84 17.85
CA ALA A 147 30.22 4.76 17.27
C ALA A 147 29.77 6.00 16.44
N SER A 148 30.20 7.16 16.98
CA SER A 148 30.76 8.37 16.32
C SER A 148 29.85 9.28 15.50
N THR A 149 29.54 10.45 16.07
CA THR A 149 29.32 11.76 15.39
C THR A 149 28.29 11.84 14.24
N ASP A 150 27.60 10.77 13.89
CA ASP A 150 26.69 10.70 12.75
C ASP A 150 25.26 11.13 13.10
N GLU A 151 24.80 10.96 14.35
CA GLU A 151 23.44 11.33 14.74
C GLU A 151 23.17 12.85 14.61
N ASP A 152 24.18 13.67 14.91
CA ASP A 152 24.10 15.12 14.72
C ASP A 152 24.04 15.50 13.23
N MET A 153 24.71 14.72 12.36
CA MET A 153 24.69 14.92 10.91
C MET A 153 23.38 14.42 10.28
N GLU A 154 22.85 13.30 10.76
CA GLU A 154 21.56 12.75 10.31
C GLU A 154 20.40 13.67 10.69
N THR A 155 20.42 14.23 11.91
CA THR A 155 19.39 15.17 12.35
C THR A 155 19.47 16.52 11.65
N GLU A 156 20.67 17.03 11.36
CA GLU A 156 20.89 18.21 10.52
C GLU A 156 20.34 17.98 9.10
N ALA A 157 20.63 16.82 8.49
CA ALA A 157 20.13 16.47 7.16
C ALA A 157 18.60 16.32 7.12
N VAL A 158 18.00 15.72 8.16
CA VAL A 158 16.53 15.62 8.27
C VAL A 158 15.92 17.00 8.41
N ASN A 159 16.51 17.87 9.23
CA ASN A 159 16.03 19.23 9.43
C ASN A 159 16.16 20.09 8.17
N GLU A 160 17.25 19.95 7.40
CA GLU A 160 17.41 20.56 6.07
C GLU A 160 16.26 20.16 5.13
N ILE A 161 15.88 18.88 5.10
CA ILE A 161 14.78 18.38 4.26
C ILE A 161 13.42 18.91 4.75
N LEU A 162 13.22 19.04 6.05
CA LEU A 162 11.99 19.58 6.64
C LEU A 162 11.76 21.06 6.27
N GLU A 163 12.82 21.85 6.04
CA GLU A 163 12.70 23.25 5.59
C GLU A 163 12.15 23.36 4.16
N ASP A 164 12.39 22.36 3.31
CA ASP A 164 11.91 22.30 1.92
C ASP A 164 10.50 21.70 1.79
N ILE A 165 9.94 21.11 2.87
CA ILE A 165 8.59 20.54 2.89
C ILE A 165 7.63 21.60 3.49
N PRO A 166 6.67 22.14 2.72
CA PRO A 166 5.69 23.09 3.26
C PRO A 166 4.87 22.48 4.40
N GLU A 167 4.62 23.30 5.44
CA GLU A 167 3.90 22.92 6.66
C GLU A 167 2.40 22.66 6.43
N HIS A 168 1.84 23.14 5.32
CA HIS A 168 0.43 22.99 4.97
C HIS A 168 0.24 22.27 3.64
N GLU A 169 -0.65 21.29 3.65
CA GLU A 169 -1.01 20.48 2.46
C GLU A 169 -1.68 21.32 1.36
N GLU A 170 -2.29 22.45 1.75
CA GLU A 170 -2.94 23.40 0.84
C GLU A 170 -1.93 24.17 -0.04
N ASP A 171 -0.66 24.28 0.36
CA ASP A 171 0.39 24.96 -0.41
C ASP A 171 0.85 24.17 -1.65
N TYR A 172 0.49 22.87 -1.73
CA TYR A 172 0.72 22.04 -2.91
C TYR A 172 -0.38 22.18 -3.98
N LEU A 173 -1.48 22.88 -3.67
CA LEU A 173 -2.62 23.00 -4.55
C LEU A 173 -2.55 24.32 -5.32
N ASP A 174 -2.46 24.24 -6.66
CA ASP A 174 -2.38 25.41 -7.55
C ASP A 174 -3.66 26.28 -7.56
N SER A 175 -4.70 25.91 -6.80
CA SER A 175 -5.98 26.60 -6.72
C SER A 175 -6.62 26.36 -5.36
N THR A 176 -7.32 27.34 -4.80
CA THR A 176 -8.05 27.13 -3.54
C THR A 176 -9.40 26.47 -3.81
N LEU A 177 -10.05 25.96 -2.75
CA LEU A 177 -11.39 25.37 -2.85
C LEU A 177 -12.43 26.39 -3.35
N GLU A 178 -12.27 27.66 -2.97
CA GLU A 178 -13.12 28.76 -3.45
C GLU A 178 -12.93 29.01 -4.96
N ASP A 179 -11.70 28.91 -5.46
CA ASP A 179 -11.42 29.07 -6.90
C ASP A 179 -12.06 27.93 -7.70
N GLU A 180 -12.00 26.69 -7.19
CA GLU A 180 -12.69 25.54 -7.81
C GLU A 180 -14.21 25.72 -7.83
N GLU A 181 -14.81 26.26 -6.77
CA GLU A 181 -16.26 26.53 -6.71
C GLU A 181 -16.69 27.47 -7.85
N ILE A 182 -15.89 28.50 -8.14
CA ILE A 182 -16.14 29.44 -9.25
C ILE A 182 -16.08 28.72 -10.60
N ILE A 183 -15.07 27.87 -10.81
CA ILE A 183 -14.89 27.10 -12.05
C ILE A 183 -16.07 26.14 -12.27
N ILE A 184 -16.51 25.44 -11.22
CA ILE A 184 -17.66 24.53 -11.28
C ILE A 184 -18.94 25.30 -11.62
N ALA A 185 -19.17 26.46 -11.00
CA ALA A 185 -20.34 27.28 -11.28
C ALA A 185 -20.39 27.76 -12.74
N GLU A 186 -19.24 28.16 -13.30
CA GLU A 186 -19.12 28.52 -14.71
C GLU A 186 -19.42 27.31 -15.62
N TYR A 187 -18.85 26.15 -15.31
CA TYR A 187 -19.08 24.92 -16.08
C TYR A 187 -20.55 24.48 -16.05
N LEU A 188 -21.20 24.55 -14.88
CA LEU A 188 -22.62 24.23 -14.73
C LEU A 188 -23.50 25.15 -15.58
N SER A 189 -23.23 26.46 -15.56
CA SER A 189 -23.90 27.44 -16.43
C SER A 189 -23.70 27.11 -17.92
N TYR A 190 -22.47 26.77 -18.32
CA TYR A 190 -22.15 26.37 -19.68
C TYR A 190 -22.92 25.11 -20.13
N VAL A 191 -22.98 24.08 -19.28
CA VAL A 191 -23.71 22.84 -19.56
C VAL A 191 -25.22 23.09 -19.65
N GLU A 192 -25.78 23.90 -18.76
CA GLU A 192 -27.21 24.21 -18.75
C GLU A 192 -27.62 24.97 -20.02
N ASN A 193 -26.82 25.94 -20.46
CA ASN A 193 -27.02 26.65 -21.73
C ASN A 193 -26.94 25.74 -22.96
N ARG A 194 -26.09 24.71 -22.94
CA ARG A 194 -26.03 23.72 -24.03
C ARG A 194 -27.25 22.80 -24.03
N LYS A 195 -27.74 22.41 -22.85
CA LYS A 195 -28.93 21.57 -22.70
C LYS A 195 -30.18 22.29 -23.18
N SER A 196 -30.34 23.58 -22.86
CA SER A 196 -31.44 24.40 -23.36
C SER A 196 -31.36 24.61 -24.88
N ALA A 197 -30.16 24.84 -25.44
CA ALA A 197 -29.96 24.94 -26.88
C ALA A 197 -30.32 23.66 -27.67
N THR A 198 -30.16 22.48 -27.07
CA THR A 198 -30.57 21.20 -27.69
C THR A 198 -32.06 20.91 -27.61
N LYS A 199 -32.84 21.64 -26.81
CA LYS A 199 -34.29 21.42 -26.62
C LYS A 199 -35.16 22.32 -27.52
N GLU A 200 -34.57 23.34 -28.15
CA GLU A 200 -35.26 24.23 -29.10
C GLU A 200 -35.05 23.86 -30.59
N ASN A 201 -34.50 22.68 -30.89
CA ASN A 201 -34.52 22.07 -32.24
C ASN A 201 -35.33 20.77 -32.23
#